data_AF-A0A1J5KAV9-F1
#
_entry.id   AF-A0A1J5KAV9-F1
#
_cell.length_a   1.000
_cell.length_b   1.000
_cell.length_c   1.000
_cell.angle_alpha   90.00
_cell.angle_beta   90.00
_cell.angle_gamma   90.00
#
_symmetry.space_group_name_H-M   'P 1'
#
loop_
_entity.id
_entity.type
_entity.pdbx_description
1 polymer ?
#
loop_
_entity_poly.entity_id
_entity_poly.type
_entity_poly.pdbx_seq_one_letter_code
_entity_poly.pdbx_strand_id
1 'polypeptide(L)'
;MITLMISLTILHGTLFTVDEYLFHKKRGLSKNEIYNSLIDGALFLIPLVICIFFSFKPLMKNIFLGCAFLSCISIAKNELFYKDICVRERLIHSLLYVLHPAILYSFYISWAGNYFDAYPNFWMLQLIYIFFGLKTLAYRIIYWNYIHE
;
A
#
# COMPACT_ATOMS: atom_id res chain seq x y z
N MET A 1 -8.00 -18.41 0.64
CA MET A 1 -7.04 -17.39 1.11
C MET A 1 -6.21 -16.84 -0.04
N ILE A 2 -5.46 -17.68 -0.76
CA ILE A 2 -4.60 -17.26 -1.89
C ILE A 2 -5.37 -16.47 -2.94
N THR A 3 -6.51 -16.99 -3.43
CA THR A 3 -7.37 -16.30 -4.40
C THR A 3 -7.83 -14.93 -3.92
N LEU A 4 -8.22 -14.81 -2.64
CA LEU A 4 -8.63 -13.53 -2.06
C LEU A 4 -7.48 -12.52 -2.08
N MET A 5 -6.29 -12.93 -1.63
CA MET A 5 -5.12 -12.04 -1.63
C MET A 5 -4.76 -11.57 -3.05
N ILE A 6 -4.78 -12.48 -4.03
CA ILE A 6 -4.52 -12.14 -5.45
C ILE A 6 -5.56 -11.13 -5.95
N SER A 7 -6.85 -11.38 -5.69
CA SER A 7 -7.91 -10.45 -6.09
C SER A 7 -7.74 -9.07 -5.45
N LEU A 8 -7.40 -9.02 -4.15
CA LEU A 8 -7.17 -7.77 -3.43
C LEU A 8 -5.96 -7.01 -3.98
N THR A 9 -4.84 -7.69 -4.25
CA THR A 9 -3.63 -7.02 -4.75
C THR A 9 -3.78 -6.54 -6.20
N ILE A 10 -4.48 -7.31 -7.05
CA ILE A 10 -4.81 -6.88 -8.42
C ILE A 10 -5.73 -5.66 -8.38
N LEU A 11 -6.78 -5.69 -7.56
CA LEU A 11 -7.73 -4.59 -7.45
C LEU A 11 -7.04 -3.33 -6.92
N HIS A 12 -6.23 -3.47 -5.87
CA HIS A 12 -5.46 -2.36 -5.31
C HIS A 12 -4.46 -1.79 -6.32
N GLY A 13 -3.68 -2.63 -7.00
CA GLY A 13 -2.75 -2.16 -8.03
C GLY A 13 -3.46 -1.46 -9.19
N THR A 14 -4.65 -1.93 -9.58
CA THR A 14 -5.46 -1.31 -10.64
C THR A 14 -5.98 0.06 -10.20
N LEU A 15 -6.61 0.14 -9.02
CA LEU A 15 -7.15 1.40 -8.50
C LEU A 15 -6.05 2.43 -8.26
N PHE A 16 -4.91 2.00 -7.70
CA PHE A 16 -3.75 2.87 -7.52
C PHE A 16 -3.21 3.39 -8.85
N THR A 17 -3.17 2.55 -9.88
CA THR A 17 -2.74 2.97 -11.23
C THR A 17 -3.72 3.98 -11.83
N VAL A 18 -5.03 3.74 -11.69
CA VAL A 18 -6.05 4.70 -12.14
C VAL A 18 -5.89 6.03 -11.42
N ASP A 19 -5.70 6.00 -10.10
CA ASP A 19 -5.46 7.18 -9.27
C ASP A 19 -4.25 7.99 -9.77
N GLU A 20 -3.10 7.32 -9.89
CA GLU A 20 -1.83 7.96 -10.25
C GLU A 20 -1.81 8.50 -11.68
N TYR A 21 -2.23 7.67 -12.65
CA TYR A 21 -2.03 8.00 -14.06
C TYR A 21 -3.20 8.77 -14.69
N LEU A 22 -4.38 8.75 -14.08
CA LEU A 22 -5.55 9.49 -14.59
C LEU A 22 -5.89 10.71 -13.73
N PHE A 23 -5.99 10.55 -12.40
CA PHE A 23 -6.43 11.66 -11.55
C PHE A 23 -5.26 12.57 -11.17
N HIS A 24 -4.19 12.02 -10.57
CA HIS A 24 -3.04 12.82 -10.15
C HIS A 24 -2.37 13.52 -11.33
N LYS A 25 -2.07 12.82 -12.43
CA LYS A 25 -1.48 13.46 -13.61
C LYS A 25 -2.33 14.60 -14.20
N LYS A 26 -3.66 14.50 -14.12
CA LYS A 26 -4.57 15.52 -14.66
C LYS A 26 -4.67 16.74 -13.74
N ARG A 27 -4.74 16.53 -12.42
CA ARG A 27 -4.91 17.60 -11.42
C ARG A 27 -3.58 18.27 -11.06
N GLY A 28 -2.48 17.53 -11.18
CA GLY A 28 -1.23 17.86 -10.51
C GLY A 28 -1.31 17.55 -9.01
N LEU A 29 -0.16 17.34 -8.39
CA LEU A 29 -0.04 17.13 -6.95
C LEU A 29 0.72 18.28 -6.32
N SER A 30 0.25 18.73 -5.15
CA SER A 30 1.03 19.64 -4.33
C SER A 30 2.22 18.92 -3.68
N LYS A 31 3.29 19.67 -3.33
CA LYS A 31 4.46 19.11 -2.63
C LYS A 31 4.06 18.37 -1.35
N ASN A 32 3.09 18.89 -0.60
CA ASN A 32 2.61 18.25 0.62
C ASN A 32 1.91 16.90 0.37
N GLU A 33 1.10 16.79 -0.70
CA GLU A 33 0.47 15.51 -1.09
C GLU A 33 1.53 14.48 -1.50
N ILE A 34 2.58 14.91 -2.21
CA ILE A 34 3.68 14.03 -2.60
C ILE A 34 4.39 13.48 -1.36
N TYR A 35 4.83 14.35 -0.43
CA TYR A 35 5.50 13.91 0.80
C TYR A 35 4.62 13.00 1.65
N ASN A 36 3.35 13.33 1.84
CA ASN A 36 2.42 12.47 2.59
C ASN A 36 2.30 11.10 1.92
N SER A 37 2.11 11.05 0.60
CA SER A 37 1.97 9.78 -0.13
C SER A 37 3.22 8.89 -0.04
N LEU A 38 4.42 9.47 0.03
CA LEU A 38 5.66 8.73 0.22
C LEU A 38 5.74 8.12 1.62
N ILE A 39 5.35 8.89 2.65
CA ILE A 39 5.28 8.41 4.03
C ILE A 39 4.25 7.28 4.15
N ASP A 40 3.08 7.43 3.56
CA ASP A 40 2.01 6.43 3.61
C ASP A 40 2.43 5.13 2.93
N GLY A 41 3.03 5.23 1.73
CA GLY A 41 3.56 4.08 1.02
C GLY A 41 4.67 3.38 1.80
N ALA A 42 5.59 4.13 2.42
CA ALA A 42 6.62 3.55 3.27
C ALA A 42 6.04 2.84 4.49
N LEU A 43 5.10 3.48 5.21
CA LEU A 43 4.42 2.89 6.37
C LEU A 43 3.59 1.66 6.00
N PHE A 44 3.07 1.58 4.78
CA PHE A 44 2.38 0.39 4.27
C PHE A 44 3.34 -0.76 3.93
N LEU A 45 4.51 -0.46 3.37
CA LEU A 45 5.48 -1.50 3.00
C LEU A 45 6.18 -2.13 4.21
N ILE A 46 6.44 -1.36 5.28
CA ILE A 46 7.08 -1.86 6.50
C ILE A 46 6.41 -3.14 7.06
N PRO A 47 5.08 -3.17 7.34
CA PRO A 47 4.43 -4.38 7.84
C PRO A 47 4.49 -5.55 6.84
N LEU A 48 4.49 -5.29 5.52
CA LEU A 48 4.65 -6.34 4.52
C LEU A 48 6.06 -6.94 4.54
N VAL A 49 7.09 -6.11 4.68
CA VAL A 49 8.49 -6.55 4.86
C VAL A 49 8.61 -7.42 6.12
N ILE A 50 7.94 -7.05 7.22
CA ILE A 50 7.91 -7.86 8.44
C ILE A 50 7.34 -9.26 8.14
N CYS A 51 6.20 -9.34 7.46
CA CYS A 51 5.60 -10.64 7.13
C CYS A 51 6.51 -11.52 6.26
N ILE A 52 7.20 -10.95 5.28
CA ILE A 52 7.98 -11.73 4.31
C ILE A 52 9.32 -12.20 4.88
N PHE A 53 10.00 -11.36 5.67
CA PHE A 53 11.41 -11.60 6.04
C PHE A 53 11.62 -12.05 7.49
N PHE A 54 10.59 -12.03 8.33
CA PHE A 54 10.70 -12.42 9.74
C PHE A 54 9.79 -13.60 10.05
N SER A 55 10.21 -14.51 10.93
CA SER A 55 9.34 -15.61 11.38
C SER A 55 8.24 -15.10 12.31
N PHE A 56 7.09 -15.77 12.29
CA PHE A 56 5.97 -15.44 13.17
C PHE A 56 6.33 -15.68 14.63
N LYS A 57 6.50 -14.60 15.40
CA LYS A 57 6.82 -14.60 16.84
C LYS A 57 5.95 -13.56 17.56
N PRO A 58 5.66 -13.73 18.87
CA PRO A 58 4.81 -12.79 19.62
C PRO A 58 5.27 -11.33 19.53
N LEU A 59 6.58 -11.08 19.64
CA LEU A 59 7.14 -9.74 19.51
C LEU A 59 6.92 -9.15 18.11
N MET A 60 7.24 -9.93 17.06
CA MET A 60 7.10 -9.48 15.67
C MET A 60 5.64 -9.24 15.31
N LYS A 61 4.71 -10.04 15.84
CA LYS A 61 3.27 -9.81 15.72
C LYS A 61 2.87 -8.44 16.27
N ASN A 62 3.36 -8.07 17.47
CA ASN A 62 3.02 -6.78 18.07
C ASN A 62 3.60 -5.61 17.28
N ILE A 63 4.83 -5.74 16.78
CA ILE A 63 5.46 -4.75 15.90
C ILE A 63 4.64 -4.59 14.61
N PHE A 64 4.26 -5.71 13.98
CA PHE A 64 3.41 -5.71 12.79
C PHE A 64 2.08 -4.97 13.04
N LEU A 65 1.38 -5.30 14.13
CA LEU A 65 0.10 -4.67 14.45
C LEU A 65 0.25 -3.16 14.72
N GLY A 66 1.32 -2.75 15.41
CA GLY A 66 1.64 -1.34 15.61
C GLY A 66 1.89 -0.61 14.30
N CYS A 67 2.73 -1.16 13.42
CA CYS A 67 3.02 -0.58 12.11
C CYS A 67 1.78 -0.54 11.20
N ALA A 68 0.99 -1.62 11.17
CA ALA A 68 -0.25 -1.69 10.40
C ALA A 68 -1.27 -0.63 10.86
N PHE A 69 -1.42 -0.47 12.18
CA PHE A 69 -2.30 0.55 12.75
C PHE A 69 -1.85 1.97 12.39
N LEU A 70 -0.55 2.27 12.55
CA LEU A 70 0.02 3.56 12.16
C LEU A 70 -0.13 3.84 10.67
N SER A 71 0.04 2.81 9.82
CA SER A 71 -0.17 2.92 8.38
C SER A 71 -1.61 3.29 8.03
N CYS A 72 -2.60 2.65 8.66
CA CYS A 72 -4.02 3.00 8.48
C CYS A 72 -4.36 4.42 8.95
N ILE A 73 -3.78 4.88 10.06
CA ILE A 73 -3.95 6.28 10.50
C ILE A 73 -3.33 7.25 9.49
N SER A 74 -2.16 6.92 8.96
CA SER A 74 -1.43 7.79 8.04
C SER A 74 -2.20 8.07 6.77
N ILE A 75 -2.86 7.06 6.18
CA ILE A 75 -3.72 7.26 5.01
C ILE A 75 -4.99 8.06 5.35
N ALA A 76 -5.61 7.81 6.51
CA ALA A 76 -6.84 8.50 6.91
C ALA A 76 -6.61 10.00 7.14
N LYS A 77 -5.41 10.37 7.61
CA LYS A 77 -4.97 11.76 7.78
C LYS A 77 -5.10 12.57 6.48
N ASN A 78 -4.94 11.96 5.31
CA ASN A 78 -4.93 12.70 4.04
C ASN A 78 -6.27 13.37 3.73
N GLU A 79 -7.40 12.85 4.23
CA GLU A 79 -8.71 13.49 4.06
C GLU A 79 -8.78 14.90 4.67
N LEU A 80 -7.94 15.20 5.65
CA LEU A 80 -7.87 16.53 6.27
C LEU A 80 -7.20 17.56 5.36
N PHE A 81 -6.40 17.12 4.39
CA PHE A 81 -5.57 17.97 3.55
C PHE A 81 -6.06 18.07 2.11
N TYR A 82 -6.86 17.11 1.64
CA TYR A 82 -7.41 17.15 0.29
C TYR A 82 -8.38 18.31 0.11
N LYS A 83 -8.00 19.23 -0.78
CA LYS A 83 -8.85 20.33 -1.25
C LYS A 83 -9.27 20.06 -2.69
N ASP A 84 -10.55 20.31 -2.99
CA ASP A 84 -11.09 20.33 -4.37
C ASP A 84 -10.89 19.04 -5.20
N ILE A 85 -10.81 17.87 -4.54
CA ILE A 85 -10.83 16.57 -5.23
C ILE A 85 -12.22 16.22 -5.75
N CYS A 86 -12.29 15.71 -6.98
CA CYS A 86 -13.56 15.35 -7.60
C CYS A 86 -14.16 14.09 -6.96
N VAL A 87 -15.48 13.90 -7.12
CA VAL A 87 -16.21 12.75 -6.54
C VAL A 87 -15.63 11.40 -6.96
N ARG A 88 -15.15 11.30 -8.21
CA ARG A 88 -14.55 10.05 -8.73
C ARG A 88 -13.22 9.73 -8.08
N GLU A 89 -12.34 10.72 -7.92
CA GLU A 89 -11.06 10.59 -7.23
C GLU A 89 -11.27 10.21 -5.76
N ARG A 90 -12.20 10.89 -5.07
CA ARG A 90 -12.57 10.56 -3.69
C ARG A 90 -13.12 9.14 -3.52
N LEU A 91 -13.87 8.63 -4.50
CA LEU A 91 -14.34 7.24 -4.50
C LEU A 91 -13.17 6.25 -4.64
N ILE A 92 -12.18 6.56 -5.48
CA ILE A 92 -10.98 5.70 -5.59
C ILE A 92 -10.17 5.73 -4.29
N HIS A 93 -9.97 6.89 -3.69
CA HIS A 93 -9.29 7.01 -2.40
C HIS A 93 -9.98 6.18 -1.32
N SER A 94 -11.32 6.27 -1.21
CA SER A 94 -12.05 5.50 -0.20
C SER A 94 -11.97 3.98 -0.43
N LEU A 95 -12.00 3.53 -1.69
CA LEU A 95 -11.77 2.12 -2.02
C LEU A 95 -10.35 1.68 -1.65
N LEU A 96 -9.33 2.49 -1.95
CA LEU A 96 -7.95 2.22 -1.55
C LEU A 96 -7.82 2.15 -0.03
N TYR A 97 -8.51 3.01 0.74
CA TYR A 97 -8.50 2.96 2.20
C TYR A 97 -9.14 1.71 2.77
N VAL A 98 -10.15 1.15 2.11
CA VAL A 98 -10.75 -0.13 2.52
C VAL A 98 -9.83 -1.31 2.16
N LEU A 99 -9.18 -1.25 1.00
CA LEU A 99 -8.26 -2.29 0.55
C LEU A 99 -6.99 -2.36 1.41
N HIS A 100 -6.53 -1.23 1.93
CA HIS A 100 -5.32 -1.12 2.72
C HIS A 100 -5.31 -2.07 3.94
N PRO A 101 -6.24 -1.99 4.91
CA PRO A 101 -6.32 -2.93 6.03
C PRO A 101 -6.66 -4.35 5.57
N ALA A 102 -7.43 -4.53 4.49
CA ALA A 102 -7.75 -5.87 3.97
C ALA A 102 -6.50 -6.60 3.46
N ILE A 103 -5.61 -5.88 2.76
CA ILE A 103 -4.33 -6.42 2.29
C ILE A 103 -3.42 -6.72 3.47
N LEU A 104 -3.25 -5.78 4.40
CA LEU A 104 -2.45 -6.00 5.61
C LEU A 104 -2.93 -7.24 6.38
N TYR A 105 -4.24 -7.40 6.53
CA TYR A 105 -4.83 -8.57 7.17
C TYR A 105 -4.57 -9.87 6.39
N SER A 106 -4.68 -9.85 5.06
CA SER A 106 -4.39 -11.03 4.22
C SER A 106 -2.92 -11.48 4.33
N PHE A 107 -1.99 -10.53 4.42
CA PHE A 107 -0.58 -10.80 4.67
C PHE A 107 -0.35 -11.35 6.08
N TYR A 108 -1.01 -10.77 7.08
CA TYR A 108 -0.95 -11.25 8.46
C TYR A 108 -1.40 -12.70 8.60
N ILE A 109 -2.54 -13.07 8.02
CA ILE A 109 -3.03 -14.46 8.09
C ILE A 109 -2.12 -15.42 7.35
N SER A 110 -1.60 -15.01 6.19
CA SER A 110 -0.62 -15.79 5.42
C SER A 110 0.66 -16.06 6.23
N TRP A 111 1.14 -15.03 6.91
CA TRP A 111 2.32 -15.11 7.77
C TRP A 111 2.08 -15.96 9.02
N ALA A 112 0.95 -15.77 9.71
CA ALA A 112 0.58 -16.53 10.90
C ALA A 112 0.32 -18.02 10.61
N GLY A 113 -0.20 -18.33 9.43
CA GLY A 113 -0.46 -19.71 8.98
C GLY A 113 0.74 -20.41 8.36
N ASN A 114 1.93 -19.79 8.36
CA ASN A 114 3.14 -20.28 7.72
C ASN A 114 2.97 -20.66 6.23
N TYR A 115 2.21 -19.87 5.49
CA TYR A 115 1.92 -20.15 4.06
C TYR A 115 3.16 -20.03 3.18
N PHE A 116 4.18 -19.31 3.65
CA PHE A 116 5.43 -19.10 2.92
C PHE A 116 6.21 -20.39 2.73
N ASP A 117 6.33 -21.20 3.79
CA ASP A 117 7.01 -22.49 3.72
C ASP A 117 6.17 -23.52 2.96
N ALA A 118 4.85 -23.47 3.10
CA ALA A 118 3.94 -24.42 2.46
C ALA A 118 3.73 -24.16 0.96
N TYR A 119 3.82 -22.91 0.50
CA TYR A 119 3.50 -22.50 -0.87
C TYR A 119 4.54 -21.49 -1.39
N PRO A 120 5.70 -21.93 -1.90
CA PRO A 120 6.77 -21.03 -2.34
C PRO A 120 6.34 -20.09 -3.49
N ASN A 121 5.47 -20.54 -4.39
CA ASN A 121 4.89 -19.70 -5.45
C ASN A 121 4.09 -18.51 -4.87
N PHE A 122 3.50 -18.69 -3.70
CA PHE A 122 2.74 -17.66 -3.01
C PHE A 122 3.65 -16.63 -2.34
N TRP A 123 4.82 -17.04 -1.84
CA TRP A 123 5.88 -16.12 -1.38
C TRP A 123 6.35 -15.21 -2.52
N MET A 124 6.53 -15.76 -3.74
CA MET A 124 6.91 -14.98 -4.92
C MET A 124 5.90 -13.88 -5.28
N LEU A 125 4.60 -14.15 -5.18
CA LEU A 125 3.56 -13.13 -5.41
C LEU A 125 3.67 -11.95 -4.44
N GLN A 126 3.99 -12.23 -3.18
CA GLN A 126 4.16 -11.19 -2.17
C GLN A 126 5.41 -10.33 -2.42
N LEU A 127 6.51 -10.94 -2.88
CA LEU A 127 7.69 -10.20 -3.33
C LEU A 127 7.40 -9.31 -4.53
N ILE A 128 6.66 -9.82 -5.52
CA ILE A 128 6.23 -9.04 -6.68
C ILE A 128 5.42 -7.82 -6.22
N TYR A 129 4.54 -8.00 -5.23
CA TYR A 129 3.76 -6.91 -4.66
C TYR A 129 4.64 -5.85 -3.98
N ILE A 130 5.62 -6.24 -3.16
CA ILE A 130 6.60 -5.30 -2.57
C ILE A 130 7.41 -4.59 -3.66
N PHE A 131 7.85 -5.31 -4.69
CA PHE A 131 8.59 -4.74 -5.81
C PHE A 131 7.78 -3.63 -6.50
N PHE A 132 6.49 -3.87 -6.78
CA PHE A 132 5.63 -2.83 -7.34
C PHE A 132 5.42 -1.65 -6.38
N GLY A 133 5.33 -1.89 -5.07
CA GLY A 133 5.28 -0.83 -4.07
C GLY A 133 6.56 0.03 -4.05
N LEU A 134 7.73 -0.59 -4.08
CA LEU A 134 9.01 0.12 -4.16
C LEU A 134 9.16 0.87 -5.49
N LYS A 135 8.80 0.25 -6.62
CA LYS A 135 8.74 0.90 -7.93
C LYS A 135 7.86 2.15 -7.88
N THR A 136 6.74 2.07 -7.17
CA THR A 136 5.78 3.17 -7.05
C THR A 136 6.34 4.32 -6.23
N LEU A 137 6.98 4.03 -5.10
CA LEU A 137 7.70 5.05 -4.32
C LEU A 137 8.78 5.73 -5.15
N ALA A 138 9.61 4.93 -5.85
CA ALA A 138 10.66 5.45 -6.72
C ALA A 138 10.08 6.32 -7.85
N TYR A 139 9.01 5.86 -8.49
CA TYR A 139 8.30 6.62 -9.51
C TYR A 139 7.81 7.96 -8.96
N ARG A 140 7.17 7.97 -7.77
CA ARG A 140 6.67 9.22 -7.19
C ARG A 140 7.80 10.19 -6.84
N ILE A 141 8.92 9.69 -6.33
CA ILE A 141 10.11 10.52 -6.05
C ILE A 141 10.64 11.11 -7.35
N ILE A 142 10.83 10.30 -8.40
CA ILE A 142 11.46 10.74 -9.64
C ILE A 142 10.52 11.64 -10.45
N TYR A 143 9.31 11.17 -10.73
CA TYR A 143 8.39 11.86 -11.62
C TYR A 143 7.94 13.21 -11.04
N TRP A 144 7.47 13.23 -9.80
CA TRP A 144 6.87 14.43 -9.22
C TRP A 144 7.89 15.48 -8.73
N ASN A 145 9.14 15.10 -8.45
CA ASN A 145 10.17 16.07 -8.05
C ASN A 145 11.07 16.53 -9.21
N TYR A 146 11.16 15.77 -10.31
CA TYR A 146 12.16 16.06 -11.36
C TYR A 146 11.61 16.07 -12.79
N ILE A 147 10.46 15.45 -13.09
CA ILE A 147 9.94 15.33 -14.47
C ILE A 147 8.71 16.21 -14.69
N HIS A 148 7.85 16.33 -13.68
CA HIS A 148 6.59 17.04 -13.81
C HIS A 148 6.73 18.57 -13.82
N GLU A 149 7.89 19.11 -13.40
CA GLU A 149 8.20 20.55 -13.49
C GLU A 149 8.34 21.03 -14.93
#